data_AF-A0A5B0ETT3-F1
#
_entry.id   AF-A0A5B0ETT3-F1
#
_cell.length_a   1.000
_cell.length_b   1.000
_cell.length_c   1.000
_cell.angle_alpha   90.00
_cell.angle_beta   90.00
_cell.angle_gamma   90.00
#
_symmetry.space_group_name_H-M   'P 1'
#
loop_
_entity.id
_entity.type
_entity.pdbx_description
1 polymer ?
#
loop_
_entity_poly.entity_id
_entity_poly.type
_entity_poly.pdbx_seq_one_letter_code
_entity_poly.pdbx_strand_id
1 'polypeptide(L)' 'IQNYALVYEPAKLEDGVFIGPAVVLTNDHFPRAINPDGSLKSADDWEQVGVTCKRGCSVGARSVCIAPVTIGEWAT' A
#
# COMPACT_ATOMS: atom_id res chain seq x y z
N ILE A 1 13.06 1.33 5.89
CA ILE A 1 11.88 0.50 6.23
C ILE A 1 12.11 -0.08 7.62
N GLN A 2 11.14 0.05 8.53
CA GLN A 2 11.24 -0.42 9.91
C GLN A 2 10.55 -1.77 10.13
N ASN A 3 10.76 -2.35 11.32
CA ASN A 3 10.27 -3.68 11.70
C ASN A 3 8.77 -3.85 11.45
N TYR A 4 8.41 -5.04 10.97
CA TYR A 4 7.03 -5.48 10.73
C TYR A 4 6.24 -4.66 9.69
N ALA A 5 6.90 -3.80 8.91
CA ALA A 5 6.25 -3.16 7.78
C ALA A 5 5.89 -4.19 6.69
N LEU A 6 4.66 -4.13 6.19
CA LEU A 6 4.15 -4.94 5.09
C LEU A 6 4.04 -4.05 3.85
N VAL A 7 4.93 -4.26 2.89
CA VAL A 7 4.99 -3.51 1.63
C VAL A 7 4.66 -4.47 0.49
N TYR A 8 3.46 -4.37 -0.05
CA TYR A 8 3.00 -5.24 -1.14
C TYR A 8 3.35 -4.63 -2.50
N GLU A 9 3.79 -5.47 -3.43
CA GLU A 9 3.94 -5.08 -4.84
C GLU A 9 2.58 -4.66 -5.42
N PRO A 10 2.48 -3.58 -6.23
CA PRO A 10 3.55 -2.79 -6.86
C PRO A 10 3.87 -1.46 -6.16
N ALA A 11 3.93 -1.42 -4.83
CA ALA A 11 4.32 -0.21 -4.11
C ALA A 11 5.68 0.35 -4.58
N LYS A 12 5.79 1.68 -4.64
CA LYS A 12 7.00 2.40 -5.07
C LYS A 12 7.46 3.33 -3.97
N LEU A 13 8.71 3.19 -3.54
CA LEU A 13 9.34 4.06 -2.55
C LEU A 13 10.49 4.80 -3.22
N GLU A 14 10.40 6.12 -3.30
CA GLU A 14 11.48 6.98 -3.79
C GLU A 14 12.57 7.21 -2.71
N ASP A 15 13.63 7.93 -3.08
CA ASP A 15 14.77 8.20 -2.21
C ASP A 15 14.36 8.91 -0.91
N GLY A 16 14.95 8.48 0.20
CA GLY A 16 14.74 9.12 1.51
C GLY A 16 13.37 8.87 2.15
N VAL A 17 12.53 7.98 1.60
CA VAL A 17 11.25 7.59 2.22
C VAL A 17 11.48 6.86 3.54
N PHE A 18 10.82 7.33 4.60
CA PHE A 18 10.74 6.63 5.87
C PHE A 18 9.42 5.86 6.00
N ILE A 19 9.52 4.55 6.23
CA ILE A 19 8.37 3.68 6.55
C ILE A 19 8.51 3.21 7.99
N GLY A 20 7.60 3.66 8.85
CA GLY A 20 7.57 3.37 10.28
C GLY A 20 7.23 1.90 10.61
N PRO A 21 7.39 1.50 11.89
CA PRO A 21 7.11 0.14 12.31
C PRO A 21 5.66 -0.27 12.07
N ALA A 22 5.45 -1.49 11.59
CA ALA A 22 4.11 -2.06 11.35
C ALA A 22 3.21 -1.26 10.39
N VAL A 23 3.79 -0.46 9.48
CA VAL A 23 3.05 0.16 8.37
C VAL A 23 2.59 -0.91 7.39
N VAL A 24 1.39 -0.74 6.81
CA VAL A 24 0.88 -1.58 5.73
C VAL A 24 0.61 -0.73 4.48
N LEU A 25 1.30 -1.03 3.39
CA LEU A 25 1.03 -0.47 2.06
C LEU A 25 0.30 -1.53 1.25
N THR A 26 -1.02 -1.38 1.06
CA THR A 26 -1.85 -2.41 0.40
C THR A 26 -1.63 -2.43 -1.11
N ASN A 27 -2.15 -3.46 -1.78
CA ASN A 27 -2.01 -3.63 -3.23
C ASN A 27 -3.32 -3.84 -4.02
N ASP A 28 -4.45 -3.50 -3.43
CA ASP A 28 -5.79 -3.70 -4.00
C ASP A 28 -6.60 -2.40 -3.86
N HIS A 29 -7.33 -2.06 -4.92
CA HIS A 29 -8.32 -1.00 -4.97
C HIS A 29 -9.48 -1.20 -3.99
N PHE A 30 -9.99 -2.43 -3.91
CA PHE A 30 -11.22 -2.79 -3.20
C PHE A 30 -11.07 -4.18 -2.58
N PRO A 31 -10.38 -4.30 -1.44
CA PRO A 31 -10.16 -5.58 -0.79
C PRO A 31 -11.50 -6.23 -0.44
N ARG A 32 -11.84 -7.31 -1.15
CA ARG A 32 -13.03 -8.13 -0.92
C ARG A 32 -12.71 -9.60 -1.16
N ALA A 33 -13.39 -10.47 -0.43
CA ALA A 33 -13.29 -11.92 -0.61
C ALA A 33 -14.15 -12.47 -1.76
N ILE A 34 -15.13 -11.68 -2.22
CA ILE A 34 -16.12 -12.09 -3.22
C ILE A 34 -16.34 -11.02 -4.30
N ASN A 35 -16.77 -11.48 -5.47
CA ASN A 35 -17.26 -10.66 -6.57
C ASN A 35 -18.68 -10.13 -6.28
N PRO A 36 -19.17 -9.10 -6.99
CA PRO A 36 -20.51 -8.55 -6.79
C PRO A 36 -21.65 -9.56 -7.00
N ASP A 37 -21.39 -10.64 -7.75
CA ASP A 37 -22.33 -11.73 -7.99
C ASP A 37 -22.33 -12.81 -6.88
N GLY A 38 -21.47 -12.68 -5.87
CA GLY A 38 -21.33 -13.61 -4.75
C GLY A 38 -20.34 -14.75 -4.96
N SER A 39 -19.71 -14.87 -6.14
CA SER A 39 -18.64 -15.85 -6.37
C SER A 39 -17.36 -15.49 -5.60
N LEU A 40 -16.56 -16.49 -5.23
CA LEU A 40 -15.25 -16.26 -4.60
C LEU A 40 -14.31 -15.57 -5.60
N LYS A 41 -13.63 -14.51 -5.14
CA LYS A 41 -12.59 -13.88 -5.94
C LYS A 41 -11.41 -14.81 -6.12
N SER A 42 -10.96 -15.02 -7.36
CA SER A 42 -9.71 -15.69 -7.69
C SER A 42 -8.58 -14.66 -7.85
N ALA A 43 -7.35 -15.10 -8.09
CA ALA A 43 -6.23 -14.20 -8.40
C ALA A 43 -6.42 -13.44 -9.72
N ASP A 44 -7.23 -13.98 -10.65
CA ASP A 44 -7.49 -13.36 -11.96
C ASP A 44 -8.43 -12.15 -11.86
N ASP A 45 -9.16 -12.01 -10.74
CA ASP A 45 -10.06 -10.89 -10.47
C ASP A 45 -9.35 -9.64 -9.92
N TRP A 46 -8.01 -9.68 -9.77
CA TRP A 46 -7.23 -8.64 -9.09
C TRP A 46 -6.48 -7.76 -10.09
N GLU A 47 -6.80 -6.47 -10.06
CA GLU A 47 -5.96 -5.44 -10.65
C GLU A 47 -4.97 -4.95 -9.59
N GLN A 48 -3.69 -5.35 -9.72
CA GLN A 48 -2.65 -4.95 -8.78
C GLN A 48 -2.35 -3.45 -8.88
N VAL A 49 -2.51 -2.73 -7.78
CA VAL A 49 -2.20 -1.29 -7.68
C VAL A 49 -1.37 -1.01 -6.45
N GLY A 50 -0.51 0.01 -6.50
CA GLY A 50 0.46 0.26 -5.43
C GLY A 50 0.25 1.58 -4.70
N VAL A 51 0.82 1.67 -3.51
CA VAL A 51 1.09 2.96 -2.85
C VAL A 51 2.37 3.55 -3.46
N THR A 52 2.33 4.81 -3.88
CA THR A 52 3.51 5.56 -4.32
C THR A 52 3.93 6.54 -3.23
N CYS A 53 5.09 6.31 -2.62
CA CYS A 53 5.70 7.17 -1.62
C CYS A 53 6.78 8.00 -2.28
N LYS A 54 6.56 9.31 -2.38
CA LYS A 54 7.50 10.23 -3.03
C LYS A 54 8.64 10.64 -2.12
N ARG A 55 9.70 11.19 -2.73
CA ARG A 55 10.97 11.54 -2.09
C ARG A 55 10.78 12.21 -0.73
N GLY A 56 11.49 11.68 0.27
CA GLY A 56 11.55 12.26 1.62
C GLY A 56 10.26 12.18 2.44
N CYS A 57 9.19 11.54 1.96
CA CYS A 57 7.98 11.39 2.78
C CYS A 57 8.22 10.43 3.95
N SER A 58 7.42 10.60 5.01
CA SER A 58 7.45 9.74 6.20
C SER A 58 6.06 9.15 6.44
N VAL A 59 5.99 7.85 6.71
CA VAL A 59 4.75 7.17 7.09
C VAL A 59 4.89 6.68 8.52
N GLY A 60 4.07 7.22 9.42
CA GLY A 60 4.08 6.92 10.85
C GLY A 60 3.79 5.45 11.19
N ALA A 61 4.18 5.03 12.40
CA ALA A 61 3.98 3.66 12.86
C ALA A 61 2.51 3.23 12.83
N ARG A 62 2.23 1.98 12.44
CA ARG A 62 0.89 1.36 12.35
C ARG A 62 -0.07 2.00 11.33
N SER A 63 0.38 2.91 10.47
CA SER A 63 -0.45 3.43 9.39
C SER A 63 -0.80 2.36 8.36
N VAL A 64 -2.01 2.44 7.81
CA VAL A 64 -2.46 1.63 6.68
C VAL A 64 -2.75 2.57 5.50
N CYS A 65 -2.00 2.43 4.43
CA CYS A 65 -2.18 3.17 3.19
C CYS A 65 -2.86 2.27 2.16
N ILE A 66 -4.11 2.59 1.84
CA ILE A 66 -4.93 1.82 0.90
C ILE A 66 -4.57 2.26 -0.53
N ALA A 67 -4.12 1.33 -1.36
CA ALA A 67 -3.87 1.57 -2.77
C ALA A 67 -5.19 1.76 -3.56
N PRO A 68 -5.16 2.54 -4.67
CA PRO A 68 -4.04 3.37 -5.11
C PRO A 68 -4.00 4.68 -4.33
N VAL A 69 -2.84 5.01 -3.76
CA VAL A 69 -2.62 6.32 -3.14
C VAL A 69 -1.20 6.80 -3.39
N THR A 70 -1.04 8.11 -3.57
CA THR A 70 0.25 8.76 -3.67
C THR A 70 0.47 9.65 -2.45
N ILE A 71 1.56 9.40 -1.74
CA ILE A 71 2.03 10.22 -0.62
C ILE A 71 3.05 11.21 -1.20
N GLY A 72 2.74 12.50 -1.06
CA GLY A 72 3.53 13.59 -1.63
C GLY A 72 4.95 13.69 -1.06
N GLU A 73 5.82 14.40 -1.78
CA GLU A 73 7.19 14.67 -1.31
C GLU A 73 7.13 15.37 0.06
N TRP A 74 7.98 14.94 1.00
CA TRP A 74 8.08 15.50 2.36
C TRP A 74 6.79 15.48 3.21
N ALA A 75 5.74 14.76 2.79
CA ALA A 75 4.55 14.57 3.62
C ALA A 75 4.88 13.74 4.88
N THR A 76 4.12 13.96 5.97
CA THR A 76 4.18 13.22 7.25
C THR A 76 2.82 12.65 7.60
#